data_AF-A0AAW5ELI5-F1
#
_entry.id   AF-A0AAW5ELI5-F1
#
_cell.length_a   1.000
_cell.length_b   1.000
_cell.length_c   1.000
_cell.angle_alpha   90.00
_cell.angle_beta   90.00
_cell.angle_gamma   90.00
#
_symmetry.space_group_name_H-M   'P 1'
#
loop_
_entity.id
_entity.type
_entity.pdbx_description
1 polymer ?
#
loop_
_entity_poly.entity_id
_entity_poly.type
_entity_poly.pdbx_seq_one_letter_code
_entity_poly.pdbx_strand_id
1 'polypeptide(L)' 'NNPEGEDRYYVYADKCVECVGHNDQPACASACPTDGCIVWSEIASGQPSRDNIGSDMRDGTTPVFA' A
#
# COMPACT_ATOMS: atom_id res chain seq x y z
N ASN A 1 13.79 7.08 -1.59
CA ASN A 1 13.74 8.49 -2.04
C ASN A 1 12.29 8.77 -2.42
N ASN A 2 11.72 9.88 -1.99
CA ASN A 2 10.36 10.27 -2.36
C ASN A 2 10.45 11.15 -3.63
N PRO A 3 9.89 10.72 -4.78
CA PRO A 3 9.98 11.49 -6.02
C PRO A 3 9.26 12.84 -5.96
N GLU A 4 8.35 13.03 -5.00
CA GLU A 4 7.62 14.29 -4.80
C GLU A 4 8.39 15.29 -3.93
N GLY A 5 9.55 14.89 -3.38
CA GLY A 5 10.37 15.75 -2.54
C GLY A 5 9.78 16.05 -1.16
N GLU A 6 8.71 15.36 -0.77
CA GLU A 6 8.11 15.53 0.55
C GLU A 6 8.82 14.73 1.63
N ASP A 7 8.71 15.21 2.87
CA ASP A 7 9.25 14.56 4.07
C ASP A 7 8.33 13.44 4.58
N ARG A 8 8.09 12.45 3.70
CA ARG A 8 7.35 11.22 4.01
C ARG A 8 7.91 10.04 3.24
N TYR A 9 7.75 8.85 3.80
CA TYR A 9 8.05 7.61 3.09
C TYR A 9 7.12 7.46 1.88
N TYR A 10 7.67 6.94 0.78
CA TYR A 10 6.95 6.76 -0.48
C TYR A 10 7.07 5.31 -0.93
N VAL A 11 5.92 4.69 -1.21
CA VAL A 11 5.84 3.36 -1.82
C VAL A 11 5.69 3.55 -3.32
N TYR A 12 6.63 3.02 -4.07
CA TYR A 12 6.54 3.01 -5.53
C TYR A 12 5.46 2.02 -5.97
N ALA A 13 4.42 2.53 -6.63
CA ALA A 13 3.25 1.74 -7.03
C ALA A 13 3.62 0.57 -7.95
N ASP A 14 4.62 0.73 -8.82
CA ASP A 14 5.13 -0.32 -9.73
C ASP A 14 5.95 -1.40 -9.01
N LYS A 15 6.15 -1.29 -7.70
CA LYS A 15 6.86 -2.27 -6.86
C LYS A 15 5.99 -2.81 -5.72
N CYS A 16 4.75 -2.32 -5.60
CA CYS A 16 3.87 -2.69 -4.50
C CYS A 16 3.09 -3.96 -4.85
N VAL A 17 3.49 -5.08 -4.25
CA VAL A 17 2.81 -6.38 -4.39
C VAL A 17 1.81 -6.66 -3.27
N GLU A 18 1.47 -5.64 -2.46
CA GLU A 18 0.58 -5.75 -1.28
C GLU A 18 0.99 -6.84 -0.27
N CYS A 19 2.29 -7.17 -0.30
CA CYS A 19 2.91 -8.31 0.37
C CYS A 19 2.36 -9.69 -0.02
N VAL A 20 1.53 -9.81 -1.06
CA VAL A 20 0.99 -11.09 -1.53
C VAL A 20 2.15 -12.01 -1.94
N GLY A 21 2.14 -13.24 -1.42
CA GLY A 21 3.23 -14.22 -1.62
C GLY A 21 4.49 -13.97 -0.79
N HIS A 22 4.50 -12.95 0.07
CA HIS A 22 5.64 -12.59 0.93
C HIS A 22 5.29 -12.51 2.41
N ASN A 23 4.14 -11.92 2.77
CA ASN A 23 3.65 -11.83 4.15
C ASN A 23 2.12 -11.93 4.19
N ASP A 24 1.58 -12.44 5.31
CA ASP A 24 0.14 -12.57 5.52
C ASP A 24 -0.57 -11.21 5.59
N GLN A 25 0.14 -10.15 6.04
CA GLN A 25 -0.38 -8.78 6.16
C GLN A 25 0.57 -7.74 5.54
N PRO A 26 0.09 -6.53 5.18
CA PRO A 26 0.93 -5.46 4.67
C PRO A 26 1.99 -5.04 5.69
N ALA A 27 3.24 -5.45 5.49
CA ALA A 27 4.32 -5.19 6.45
C ALA A 27 4.59 -3.69 6.68
N CYS A 28 4.36 -2.85 5.66
CA CYS A 28 4.46 -1.40 5.80
C CYS A 28 3.44 -0.83 6.79
N ALA A 29 2.21 -1.34 6.81
CA ALA A 29 1.19 -0.96 7.78
C ALA A 29 1.51 -1.50 9.18
N SER A 30 1.95 -2.76 9.29
CA SER A 30 2.34 -3.34 10.59
C SER A 30 3.51 -2.62 11.26
N ALA A 31 4.44 -2.08 10.47
CA ALA A 31 5.60 -1.38 10.96
C ALA A 31 5.35 0.12 11.22
N CYS A 32 4.26 0.68 10.69
CA CYS A 32 3.97 2.10 10.83
C CYS A 32 3.56 2.38 12.29
N PRO A 33 4.23 3.31 13.00
CA PRO A 33 3.86 3.67 14.36
C PRO A 33 2.58 4.52 14.44
N THR A 34 1.97 4.83 13.30
CA THR A 34 0.79 5.69 13.19
C THR A 34 -0.24 5.03 12.27
N ASP A 35 -1.39 4.69 12.85
CA ASP A 35 -2.50 4.12 12.10
C ASP A 35 -3.08 5.13 11.11
N GLY A 36 -3.51 4.66 9.94
CA GLY A 36 -4.15 5.52 8.94
C GLY A 36 -3.21 6.24 7.98
N CYS A 37 -1.88 6.13 8.16
CA CYS A 37 -0.91 6.88 7.35
C CYS A 37 -0.61 6.29 5.97
N ILE A 38 -1.04 5.05 5.70
CA ILE A 38 -0.83 4.36 4.43
C ILE A 38 -2.22 4.06 3.88
N VAL A 39 -2.43 4.34 2.60
CA VAL A 39 -3.71 4.17 1.91
C VAL A 39 -3.58 3.24 0.72
N TRP A 40 -4.67 2.58 0.36
CA TRP A 40 -4.73 1.76 -0.85
C TRP A 40 -4.75 2.64 -2.09
N SER A 41 -3.85 2.35 -3.02
CA SER A 41 -3.84 2.97 -4.35
C SER A 41 -4.24 1.96 -5.43
N GLU A 42 -4.34 2.46 -6.65
CA GLU A 42 -4.44 1.64 -7.86
C GLU A 42 -3.32 0.59 -7.95
N ILE A 43 -3.66 -0.57 -8.52
CA ILE A 43 -2.74 -1.68 -8.74
C ILE A 43 -1.97 -1.41 -10.04
N ALA A 44 -0.65 -1.49 -10.00
CA ALA A 44 0.15 -1.45 -11.21
C ALA A 44 -0.10 -2.71 -12.07
N SER A 45 -0.20 -2.52 -13.39
CA SER A 45 -0.52 -3.60 -14.33
C SER A 45 0.36 -4.84 -14.14
N GLY A 46 -0.25 -5.98 -13.87
CA GLY A 46 0.43 -7.27 -13.71
C GLY A 46 1.01 -7.53 -12.33
N GLN A 47 0.80 -6.64 -11.35
CA GLN A 47 1.20 -6.91 -9.96
C GLN A 47 0.14 -7.75 -9.23
N PRO A 48 0.57 -8.66 -8.33
CA PRO A 48 -0.36 -9.33 -7.44
C PRO A 48 -0.95 -8.33 -6.43
N SER A 49 -2.19 -8.58 -6.04
CA SER A 49 -2.95 -7.76 -5.11
C SER A 49 -3.78 -8.66 -4.19
N ARG A 50 -4.25 -8.12 -3.09
CA ARG A 50 -5.13 -8.81 -2.15
C ARG A 50 -6.55 -8.92 -2.70
N ASP A 51 -7.09 -10.13 -2.69
CA ASP A 51 -8.44 -10.43 -3.20
C ASP A 51 -9.56 -9.80 -2.37
N ASN A 52 -9.29 -9.51 -1.09
CA ASN A 52 -10.26 -8.89 -0.18
C ASN A 52 -10.27 -7.35 -0.25
N ILE A 53 -9.45 -6.74 -1.11
CA ILE A 53 -9.37 -5.29 -1.28
C ILE A 53 -9.93 -4.89 -2.65
N GLY A 54 -11.20 -4.52 -2.67
CA GLY A 54 -11.95 -4.07 -3.85
C GLY A 54 -11.47 -2.72 -4.42
N SER A 55 -11.90 -2.42 -5.65
CA SER A 55 -11.54 -1.17 -6.36
C SER A 55 -12.11 0.08 -5.69
N ASP A 56 -13.23 -0.06 -4.98
CA ASP A 56 -13.86 1.00 -4.18
C ASP A 56 -12.97 1.49 -3.03
N MET A 57 -12.05 0.65 -2.54
CA MET A 57 -11.09 1.03 -1.50
C MET A 57 -9.80 1.63 -2.06
N ARG A 58 -9.56 1.57 -3.37
CA ARG A 58 -8.27 1.92 -4.01
C ARG A 58 -8.19 3.37 -4.49
N ASP A 59 -8.90 4.25 -3.80
CA ASP A 59 -9.06 5.66 -4.16
C ASP A 59 -8.04 6.60 -3.49
N GLY A 60 -7.08 6.05 -2.76
CA GLY A 60 -6.10 6.82 -1.99
C GLY A 60 -6.67 7.44 -0.70
N THR A 61 -7.87 7.04 -0.27
CA THR A 61 -8.48 7.52 0.98
C THR A 61 -8.68 6.42 2.01
N THR A 62 -8.84 5.17 1.56
CA THR A 62 -9.04 4.04 2.46
C THR A 62 -7.71 3.60 3.10
N PRO A 63 -7.60 3.57 4.43
CA PRO A 63 -6.39 3.13 5.09
C PRO A 63 -6.05 1.64 4.90
N VAL A 64 -4.76 1.35 4.82
CA VAL A 64 -4.20 0.01 4.91
C VAL A 64 -4.04 -0.35 6.38
N PHE A 65 -4.82 -1.31 6.85
CA PHE A 65 -4.66 -1.92 8.17
C PHE A 65 -4.01 -3.30 8.04
N ALA A 66 -3.15 -3.65 9.01
CA ALA A 66 -2.56 -4.97 9.14
C ALA A 66 -3.43 -5.90 10.01
#